data_AF-A0A1G6DIM8-F1
#
_entry.id   AF-A0A1G6DIM8-F1
#
_cell.length_a   1.000
_cell.length_b   1.000
_cell.length_c   1.000
_cell.angle_alpha   90.00
_cell.angle_beta   90.00
_cell.angle_gamma   90.00
#
_symmetry.space_group_name_H-M   'P 1'
#
loop_
_entity.id
_entity.type
_entity.pdbx_description
1 polymer ?
#
loop_
_entity_poly.entity_id
_entity_poly.type
_entity_poly.pdbx_seq_one_letter_code
_entity_poly.pdbx_strand_id
1 'polypeptide(L)' 'MSRKDILNNKVQLDYFSVSYFKFEEDFEKYSAIGIPLTFLTDDMLVQMEASKKNYFKLNKHNSIDGVDHYLWC' A
#
# COMPACT_ATOMS: atom_id res chain seq x y z
N MET A 1 20.03 2.55 -3.71
CA MET A 1 19.35 3.65 -3.01
C MET A 1 19.15 3.24 -1.57
N SER A 2 19.53 4.09 -0.62
CA SER A 2 19.23 3.89 0.80
C SER A 2 17.73 4.09 1.05
N ARG A 3 17.17 3.47 2.10
CA ARG A 3 15.80 3.74 2.57
C ARG A 3 15.56 5.25 2.77
N LYS A 4 16.59 5.96 3.26
CA LYS A 4 16.58 7.42 3.43
C LYS A 4 16.51 8.19 2.10
N ASP A 5 17.07 7.67 1.01
CA ASP A 5 17.07 8.36 -0.29
C ASP A 5 15.70 8.28 -0.98
N ILE A 6 14.96 7.18 -0.76
CA ILE A 6 13.58 6.99 -1.25
C ILE A 6 12.63 7.96 -0.54
N LEU A 7 12.74 8.03 0.80
CA LEU A 7 11.95 8.94 1.65
C LEU A 7 12.24 10.41 1.36
N ASN A 8 13.51 10.76 1.11
CA ASN A 8 13.91 12.16 0.90
C ASN A 8 13.57 12.71 -0.49
N ASN A 9 13.19 11.88 -1.48
CA ASN A 9 13.18 12.39 -2.85
C ASN A 9 12.15 11.87 -3.85
N LYS A 10 11.24 10.89 -3.61
CA LYS A 10 10.47 10.41 -4.79
C LYS A 10 9.08 9.80 -4.75
N VAL A 11 8.43 9.51 -3.62
CA VAL A 11 7.03 9.06 -3.69
C VAL A 11 6.25 9.63 -2.51
N GLN A 12 5.36 10.57 -2.81
CA GLN A 12 4.36 11.07 -1.86
C GLN A 12 3.01 10.50 -2.29
N LEU A 13 2.25 9.96 -1.34
CA LEU A 13 0.85 9.62 -1.58
C LEU A 13 0.06 10.91 -1.76
N ASP A 14 -0.69 11.00 -2.84
CA ASP A 14 -1.77 11.97 -2.94
C ASP A 14 -2.96 11.42 -2.16
N TYR A 15 -2.97 11.66 -0.84
CA TYR A 15 -4.03 11.24 0.08
C TYR A 15 -5.42 11.75 -0.30
N PHE A 16 -5.51 12.77 -1.16
CA PHE A 16 -6.77 13.34 -1.63
C PHE A 16 -7.15 12.87 -3.03
N SER A 17 -6.35 12.00 -3.64
CA SER A 17 -6.67 11.41 -4.95
C SER A 17 -7.77 10.36 -4.87
N VAL A 18 -8.56 10.26 -5.93
CA VAL A 18 -9.57 9.19 -6.09
C VAL A 18 -8.92 7.80 -6.03
N SER A 19 -7.71 7.66 -6.56
CA SER A 19 -6.95 6.41 -6.52
C SER A 19 -6.63 6.00 -5.08
N TYR A 20 -6.15 6.93 -4.25
CA TYR A 20 -5.85 6.65 -2.85
C TYR A 20 -7.10 6.28 -2.05
N PHE A 21 -8.22 7.01 -2.23
CA PHE A 21 -9.46 6.66 -1.53
C PHE A 21 -9.96 5.27 -1.88
N LYS A 22 -9.88 4.87 -3.16
CA LYS A 22 -10.24 3.53 -3.58
C LYS A 22 -9.29 2.47 -3.01
N PHE A 23 -8.00 2.77 -3.00
CA PHE A 23 -6.99 1.93 -2.38
C PHE A 23 -7.27 1.69 -0.89
N GLU A 24 -7.59 2.77 -0.15
CA GLU A 24 -7.95 2.72 1.27
C GLU A 24 -9.23 1.91 1.50
N GLU A 25 -10.29 2.15 0.70
CA GLU A 25 -11.54 1.38 0.78
C GLU A 25 -11.31 -0.11 0.52
N ASP A 26 -10.55 -0.46 -0.52
CA ASP A 26 -10.24 -1.87 -0.82
C ASP A 26 -9.34 -2.48 0.26
N PHE A 27 -8.39 -1.73 0.82
CA PHE A 27 -7.55 -2.22 1.92
C PHE A 27 -8.39 -2.51 3.16
N GLU A 28 -9.22 -1.59 3.62
CA GLU A 28 -10.09 -1.79 4.79
C GLU A 28 -11.11 -2.90 4.56
N LYS A 29 -11.58 -3.08 3.32
CA LYS A 29 -12.54 -4.13 2.97
C LYS A 29 -11.93 -5.53 3.01
N TYR A 30 -10.70 -5.71 2.55
CA TYR A 30 -10.11 -7.05 2.38
C TYR A 30 -9.04 -7.39 3.41
N SER A 31 -8.46 -6.42 4.11
CA SER A 31 -7.35 -6.63 5.04
C SER A 31 -7.80 -7.32 6.32
N ALA A 32 -7.10 -8.39 6.68
CA ALA A 32 -7.14 -9.00 8.01
C ALA A 32 -6.09 -8.42 8.96
N ILE A 33 -5.36 -7.38 8.52
CA ILE A 33 -4.30 -6.74 9.32
C ILE A 33 -4.95 -5.80 10.34
N GLY A 34 -4.80 -6.10 11.63
CA GLY A 34 -5.37 -5.31 12.73
C GLY A 34 -4.62 -4.02 13.07
N ILE A 35 -3.88 -3.45 12.12
CA ILE A 35 -3.10 -2.22 12.30
C ILE A 35 -3.61 -1.20 11.27
N PRO A 36 -3.87 0.06 11.66
CA PRO A 36 -4.33 1.08 10.73
C PRO A 36 -3.39 1.27 9.54
N LEU A 37 -3.98 1.48 8.35
CA LEU A 37 -3.25 1.67 7.09
C LEU A 37 -2.17 2.76 7.18
N THR A 38 -2.42 3.83 7.95
CA THR A 38 -1.48 4.95 8.17
C THR A 38 -0.13 4.55 8.75
N PHE A 39 -0.04 3.41 9.45
CA PHE A 39 1.24 2.88 9.94
C PHE A 39 2.00 2.05 8.89
N LEU A 40 1.34 1.68 7.79
CA LEU A 40 1.88 0.80 6.76
C LEU A 40 2.20 1.55 5.46
N THR A 41 1.63 2.74 5.25
CA THR A 41 1.77 3.52 4.01
C THR A 41 3.23 3.77 3.61
N ASP A 42 4.10 4.14 4.54
CA ASP A 42 5.52 4.37 4.24
C ASP A 42 6.24 3.11 3.73
N ASP A 43 6.02 1.97 4.39
CA ASP A 43 6.62 0.69 4.00
C ASP A 43 6.05 0.18 2.66
N MET A 44 4.74 0.38 2.43
CA MET A 44 4.08 0.06 1.16
C MET A 44 4.67 0.88 0.01
N LEU A 45 4.87 2.19 0.21
CA LEU A 45 5.47 3.07 -0.79
C LEU A 45 6.90 2.64 -1.13
N VAL A 46 7.72 2.34 -0.12
CA VAL A 46 9.09 1.85 -0.32
C VAL A 46 9.09 0.54 -1.11
N GLN A 47 8.15 -0.37 -0.83
CA GLN A 47 8.02 -1.62 -1.55
C GLN A 47 7.57 -1.41 -3.01
N MET A 48 6.59 -0.55 -3.24
CA MET A 48 6.06 -0.23 -4.56
C MET A 48 7.12 0.43 -5.45
N GLU A 49 7.89 1.37 -4.89
CA GLU A 49 9.02 2.00 -5.59
C GLU A 49 10.14 0.99 -5.89
N ALA A 50 10.51 0.17 -4.91
CA ALA A 50 11.54 -0.86 -5.09
C ALA A 50 11.16 -1.89 -6.16
N SER A 51 9.87 -2.24 -6.25
CA SER A 51 9.35 -3.20 -7.23
C SER A 51 8.94 -2.57 -8.57
N LYS A 52 8.92 -1.23 -8.66
CA LYS A 52 8.40 -0.46 -9.80
C LYS A 52 6.97 -0.85 -10.19
N LYS A 53 6.13 -1.16 -9.20
CA LYS A 53 4.72 -1.53 -9.38
C LYS A 53 3.86 -0.45 -8.77
N ASN A 54 2.77 -0.10 -9.48
CA ASN A 54 1.75 0.83 -9.00
C ASN A 54 0.62 0.12 -8.22
N TYR A 55 0.94 -1.02 -7.62
CA TYR A 55 0.00 -1.74 -6.78
C TYR A 55 0.69 -2.37 -5.58
N PHE A 56 -0.05 -2.47 -4.49
CA PHE A 56 0.29 -3.28 -3.34
C PHE A 56 -0.37 -4.66 -3.46
N LYS A 57 0.35 -5.71 -3.09
CA LYS A 57 -0.21 -7.08 -3.02
C LYS A 57 -0.58 -7.38 -1.57
N LEU A 58 -1.88 -7.42 -1.28
CA LEU A 58 -2.39 -8.00 -0.05
C LEU A 58 -2.47 -9.52 -0.25
N ASN A 59 -1.57 -10.26 0.38
CA ASN A 59 -1.52 -11.71 0.22
C ASN A 59 -2.71 -12.39 0.93
N LYS A 60 -3.06 -13.60 0.48
CA LYS A 60 -4.13 -14.42 1.04
C LYS A 60 -4.07 -14.70 2.54
N HIS A 61 -2.89 -14.62 3.17
CA HIS A 61 -2.74 -14.83 4.62
C HIS A 61 -3.12 -13.60 5.42
N ASN A 62 -3.05 -12.43 4.77
CA ASN A 62 -3.40 -11.14 5.32
C ASN A 62 -4.75 -10.65 4.79
N SER A 63 -5.50 -11.46 4.04
CA SER A 63 -6.84 -11.12 3.58
C SER A 63 -7.92 -11.87 4.36
N ILE A 64 -9.08 -11.24 4.55
CA ILE A 64 -10.21 -11.83 5.28
C ILE A 64 -10.87 -13.00 4.53
N ASP A 65 -10.70 -13.05 3.20
CA ASP A 65 -11.33 -14.02 2.31
C ASP A 65 -10.38 -15.13 1.84
N GLY A 66 -9.11 -15.09 2.26
CA GLY A 66 -8.12 -16.09 1.87
C GLY A 66 -7.67 -16.03 0.41
N VAL A 67 -7.83 -14.87 -0.26
CA VAL A 67 -7.46 -14.62 -1.67
C VAL A 67 -6.42 -13.51 -1.77
N ASP A 68 -5.53 -13.59 -2.78
CA ASP A 68 -4.60 -12.50 -3.08
C ASP A 68 -5.35 -11.30 -3.70
N HIS A 69 -5.21 -10.12 -3.11
CA HIS A 69 -5.72 -8.86 -3.67
C HIS A 69 -4.58 -7.98 -4.19
N TYR A 70 -4.84 -7.31 -5.31
CA TYR A 70 -3.92 -6.37 -5.94
C TYR A 70 -4.56 -4.99 -5.87
N LEU A 71 -4.06 -4.13 -4.99
CA LEU A 71 -4.63 -2.83 -4.67
C LEU A 71 -3.85 -1.75 -5.41
N TRP A 72 -4.47 -1.03 -6.34
CA TRP A 72 -3.81 0.00 -7.13
C TRP A 72 -3.79 1.35 -6.42
N CYS A 73 -2.66 2.05 -6.48
CA CYS A 73 -2.48 3.41 -5.98
C CYS A 73 -1.96 4.34 -7.08
#